data_AF-A0AAE2CNV7-F1
#
_entry.id   AF-A0AAE2CNV7-F1
#
_cell.length_a   1.000
_cell.length_b   1.000
_cell.length_c   1.000
_cell.angle_alpha   90.00
_cell.angle_beta   90.00
_cell.angle_gamma   90.00
#
_symmetry.space_group_name_H-M   'P 1'
#
loop_
_entity.id
_entity.type
_entity.pdbx_description
1 polymer ?
#
loop_
_entity_poly.entity_id
_entity_poly.type
_entity_poly.pdbx_seq_one_letter_code
_entity_poly.pdbx_strand_id
1 'polypeptide(L)'
;MVLMHNEQIKAFQSVANHLKLEADRRETERAQQASLVAHAGQHTGATKHMTRDRAGFVDYHRVPACSYYIAMGNGTQEEILGIGSYQLKLSTGRELLLSDVQYAPSI
;
A
#
# COMPACT_ATOMS: atom_id res chain seq x y z
N MET A 1 64.31 9.77 18.11
CA MET A 1 63.53 9.75 16.85
C MET A 1 62.38 8.76 17.03
N VAL A 2 61.18 9.25 17.37
CA VAL A 2 59.96 8.43 17.46
C VAL A 2 58.93 9.08 16.54
N LEU A 3 58.81 8.52 15.34
CA LEU A 3 57.80 8.90 14.36
C LEU A 3 56.48 8.23 14.77
N MET A 4 55.61 8.98 15.45
CA MET A 4 54.24 8.54 15.72
C MET A 4 53.45 8.58 14.40
N HIS A 5 53.12 7.40 13.88
CA HIS A 5 52.33 7.22 12.66
C HIS A 5 50.89 7.66 12.93
N ASN A 6 50.48 8.82 12.42
CA ASN A 6 49.24 9.49 12.81
C ASN A 6 48.05 8.94 12.01
N GLU A 7 47.21 8.13 12.66
CA GLU A 7 46.03 7.45 12.09
C GLU A 7 44.91 8.40 11.60
N GLN A 8 45.08 9.72 11.74
CA GLN A 8 44.06 10.72 11.40
C GLN A 8 43.77 10.88 9.90
N ILE A 9 44.65 10.40 9.00
CA ILE A 9 44.44 10.52 7.54
C ILE A 9 43.43 9.48 7.01
N LYS A 10 43.34 8.29 7.62
CA LYS A 10 42.42 7.21 7.21
C LYS A 10 40.97 7.49 7.61
N ALA A 11 40.77 8.19 8.73
CA ALA A 11 39.43 8.52 9.25
C ALA A 11 38.66 9.48 8.34
N PHE A 12 39.33 10.51 7.78
CA PHE A 12 38.67 11.49 6.90
C PHE A 12 38.22 10.86 5.57
N GLN A 13 39.06 10.00 4.98
CA GLN A 13 38.70 9.25 3.77
C GLN A 13 37.56 8.25 4.02
N SER A 14 37.56 7.59 5.18
CA SER A 14 36.47 6.71 5.60
C SER A 14 35.13 7.45 5.75
N VAL A 15 35.12 8.63 6.37
CA VAL A 15 33.93 9.46 6.52
C VAL A 15 33.43 10.00 5.16
N ALA A 16 34.34 10.44 4.29
CA ALA A 16 33.98 10.90 2.95
C ALA A 16 33.33 9.79 2.09
N ASN A 17 33.83 8.56 2.20
CA ASN A 17 33.26 7.40 1.52
C ASN A 17 31.89 7.00 2.11
N HIS A 18 31.73 7.08 3.43
CA HIS A 18 30.44 6.82 4.09
C HIS A 18 29.37 7.86 3.69
N LEU A 19 29.73 9.15 3.61
CA LEU A 19 28.84 10.23 3.15
C LEU A 19 28.36 10.02 1.72
N LYS A 20 29.24 9.56 0.82
CA LYS A 20 28.85 9.21 -0.56
C LYS A 20 27.89 8.04 -0.61
N LEU A 21 28.17 6.98 0.16
CA LEU A 21 27.30 5.80 0.21
C LEU A 21 25.90 6.14 0.77
N GLU A 22 25.82 7.03 1.76
CA GLU A 22 24.54 7.52 2.30
C GLU A 22 23.79 8.43 1.31
N ALA A 23 24.49 9.16 0.44
CA ALA A 23 23.88 9.96 -0.62
C ALA A 23 23.26 9.06 -1.70
N ASP A 24 24.00 8.04 -2.17
CA ASP A 24 23.52 7.06 -3.15
C ASP A 24 22.33 6.25 -2.59
N ARG A 25 22.38 5.87 -1.30
CA ARG A 25 21.26 5.21 -0.62
C ARG A 25 20.02 6.09 -0.61
N ARG A 26 20.16 7.38 -0.25
CA ARG A 26 19.04 8.34 -0.26
C ARG A 26 18.49 8.57 -1.66
N GLU A 27 19.33 8.60 -2.68
CA GLU A 27 18.88 8.74 -4.07
C GLU A 27 18.12 7.50 -4.53
N THR A 28 18.62 6.31 -4.20
CA THR A 28 17.93 5.03 -4.46
C THR A 28 16.59 4.97 -3.72
N GLU A 29 16.54 5.40 -2.47
CA GLU A 29 15.30 5.48 -1.67
C GLU A 29 14.31 6.50 -2.24
N ARG A 30 14.80 7.66 -2.70
CA ARG A 30 13.96 8.65 -3.40
C ARG A 30 13.44 8.11 -4.72
N ALA A 31 14.25 7.40 -5.50
CA ALA A 31 13.83 6.79 -6.76
C ALA A 31 12.79 5.68 -6.52
N GLN A 32 12.97 4.84 -5.49
CA GLN A 32 11.99 3.83 -5.08
C GLN A 32 10.70 4.48 -4.56
N GLN A 33 10.79 5.56 -3.78
CA GLN A 33 9.64 6.30 -3.27
C GLN A 33 8.89 7.03 -4.40
N ALA A 34 9.60 7.60 -5.37
CA ALA A 34 9.01 8.21 -6.58
C ALA A 34 8.30 7.17 -7.45
N SER A 35 8.86 5.95 -7.57
CA SER A 35 8.21 4.83 -8.25
C SER A 35 6.89 4.42 -7.57
N LEU A 36 6.86 4.37 -6.23
CA LEU A 36 5.63 4.12 -5.46
C LEU A 36 4.52 5.15 -5.76
N VAL A 37 4.87 6.41 -5.95
CA VAL A 37 3.91 7.49 -6.29
C VAL A 37 3.42 7.38 -7.75
N ALA A 38 4.28 6.95 -8.68
CA ALA A 38 3.94 6.88 -10.10
C ALA A 38 2.98 5.72 -10.48
N HIS A 39 2.88 4.67 -9.66
CA HIS A 39 1.97 3.54 -9.91
C HIS A 39 0.56 3.74 -9.32
N ALA A 40 0.32 4.83 -8.61
CA ALA A 40 -0.99 5.19 -8.07
C ALA A 40 -1.70 6.16 -9.03
N GLY A 41 -2.40 5.65 -10.04
CA GLY A 41 -3.19 6.58 -10.87
C GLY A 41 -3.83 6.10 -12.16
N GLN A 42 -4.01 4.80 -12.39
CA GLN A 42 -5.02 4.36 -13.34
C GLN A 42 -6.36 4.26 -12.59
N HIS A 43 -6.95 5.41 -12.27
CA HIS A 43 -8.28 5.44 -11.67
C HIS A 43 -9.28 4.92 -12.69
N THR A 44 -9.81 3.72 -12.47
CA THR A 44 -10.86 3.08 -13.28
C THR A 44 -12.23 3.77 -13.16
N GLY A 45 -12.28 4.99 -12.61
CA GLY A 45 -13.51 5.68 -12.23
C GLY A 45 -14.26 5.03 -11.05
N ALA A 46 -13.78 3.90 -10.53
CA ALA A 46 -14.40 3.21 -9.39
C ALA A 46 -14.32 4.09 -8.14
N THR A 47 -15.48 4.52 -7.64
CA THR A 47 -15.58 5.34 -6.42
C THR A 47 -15.56 4.51 -5.15
N LYS A 48 -15.88 3.20 -5.24
CA LYS A 48 -15.97 2.26 -4.12
C LYS A 48 -15.48 0.87 -4.52
N HIS A 49 -14.92 0.16 -3.54
CA HIS A 49 -14.57 -1.25 -3.65
C HIS A 49 -15.68 -2.13 -3.09
N MET A 50 -15.99 -3.24 -3.75
CA MET A 50 -17.04 -4.17 -3.34
C MET A 50 -16.58 -5.61 -3.48
N THR A 51 -17.11 -6.49 -2.63
CA THR A 51 -16.84 -7.93 -2.68
C THR A 51 -18.05 -8.76 -2.29
N ARG A 52 -18.18 -9.92 -2.93
CA ARG A 52 -19.11 -10.99 -2.57
C ARG A 52 -18.55 -11.89 -1.47
N ASP A 53 -17.24 -11.98 -1.34
CA ASP A 53 -16.62 -12.88 -0.36
C ASP A 53 -16.52 -12.22 1.01
N ARG A 54 -17.03 -12.91 2.03
CA ARG A 54 -16.91 -12.47 3.42
C ARG A 54 -15.60 -12.90 4.07
N ALA A 55 -14.96 -13.97 3.57
CA ALA A 55 -13.79 -14.57 4.22
C ALA A 55 -12.52 -13.73 4.08
N GLY A 56 -12.38 -12.96 2.99
CA GLY A 56 -11.23 -12.07 2.79
C GLY A 56 -11.23 -10.79 3.63
N PHE A 57 -12.24 -10.53 4.46
CA PHE A 57 -12.24 -9.39 5.37
C PHE A 57 -11.30 -9.62 6.55
N VAL A 58 -10.37 -8.69 6.75
CA VAL A 58 -9.50 -8.62 7.93
C VAL A 58 -10.26 -8.01 9.11
N ASP A 59 -11.05 -6.97 8.82
CA ASP A 59 -12.04 -6.42 9.73
C ASP A 59 -13.40 -6.38 9.02
N TYR A 60 -14.48 -6.55 9.78
CA TYR A 60 -15.83 -6.52 9.23
C TYR A 60 -16.78 -5.88 10.22
N HIS A 61 -17.43 -4.81 9.78
CA HIS A 61 -18.46 -4.11 10.53
C HIS A 61 -19.79 -4.30 9.81
N ARG A 62 -20.74 -4.94 10.49
CA ARG A 62 -22.11 -5.09 9.96
C ARG A 62 -22.79 -3.72 10.00
N VAL A 63 -23.35 -3.30 8.87
CA VAL A 63 -24.17 -2.08 8.82
C VAL A 63 -25.62 -2.42 9.18
N PRO A 64 -26.40 -1.47 9.71
CA PRO A 64 -27.82 -1.69 9.96
C PRO A 64 -28.54 -2.16 8.70
N ALA A 65 -29.46 -3.11 8.85
CA ALA A 65 -30.27 -3.57 7.73
C ALA A 65 -31.07 -2.41 7.14
N CYS A 66 -31.30 -2.46 5.83
CA CYS A 66 -32.02 -1.48 5.02
C CYS A 66 -31.41 -0.08 5.00
N SER A 67 -30.11 0.07 5.30
CA SER A 67 -29.45 1.38 5.36
C SER A 67 -28.75 1.79 4.06
N TYR A 68 -28.13 0.82 3.37
CA TYR A 68 -27.34 1.07 2.17
C TYR A 68 -27.73 0.09 1.07
N TYR A 69 -28.10 0.64 -0.09
CA TYR A 69 -28.41 -0.13 -1.29
C TYR A 69 -27.61 0.40 -2.47
N ILE A 70 -27.26 -0.50 -3.38
CA ILE A 70 -26.62 -0.15 -4.64
C ILE A 70 -27.55 -0.51 -5.78
N ALA A 71 -27.87 0.48 -6.60
CA ALA A 71 -28.59 0.27 -7.85
C ALA A 71 -27.63 -0.29 -8.92
N MET A 72 -28.02 -1.41 -9.51
CA MET A 72 -27.31 -2.03 -10.61
C MET A 72 -27.82 -1.51 -11.95
N GLY A 73 -27.01 -1.62 -13.01
CA GLY A 73 -27.37 -1.15 -14.36
C GLY A 73 -28.59 -1.82 -14.99
N ASN A 74 -29.04 -2.95 -14.44
CA ASN A 74 -30.24 -3.67 -14.84
C ASN A 74 -31.50 -3.26 -14.06
N GLY A 75 -31.43 -2.24 -13.21
CA GLY A 75 -32.54 -1.74 -12.40
C GLY A 75 -32.80 -2.51 -11.10
N THR A 76 -32.07 -3.60 -10.85
CA THR A 76 -32.12 -4.29 -9.54
C THR A 76 -31.31 -3.51 -8.50
N GLN A 77 -31.57 -3.77 -7.22
CA GLN A 77 -30.82 -3.20 -6.10
C GLN A 77 -30.28 -4.31 -5.23
N GLU A 78 -29.07 -4.13 -4.71
CA GLU A 78 -28.46 -5.03 -3.74
C GLU A 78 -28.20 -4.30 -2.43
N GLU A 79 -28.52 -4.96 -1.30
CA GLU A 79 -28.25 -4.43 0.03
C GLU A 79 -26.79 -4.64 0.42
N ILE A 80 -26.17 -3.61 0.98
CA ILE A 80 -24.84 -3.71 1.58
C ILE A 80 -25.00 -4.17 3.02
N LEU A 81 -24.44 -5.33 3.33
CA LEU A 81 -24.59 -5.95 4.65
C LEU A 81 -23.44 -5.61 5.59
N GLY A 82 -22.31 -5.12 5.09
CA GLY A 82 -21.20 -4.68 5.93
C GLY A 82 -20.09 -3.96 5.17
N ILE A 83 -19.17 -3.38 5.93
CA ILE A 83 -18.02 -2.61 5.42
C ILE A 83 -16.79 -3.00 6.23
N GLY A 84 -15.63 -3.07 5.59
CA GLY A 84 -14.38 -3.28 6.29
C GLY A 84 -13.15 -3.30 5.39
N SER A 85 -12.02 -3.64 6.00
CA SER A 85 -10.75 -3.84 5.31
C SER A 85 -10.68 -5.26 4.74
N TYR A 86 -10.30 -5.39 3.47
CA TYR A 86 -10.27 -6.64 2.72
C TYR A 86 -8.88 -6.95 2.18
N GLN A 87 -8.43 -8.18 2.37
CA GLN A 87 -7.15 -8.67 1.87
C GLN A 87 -7.35 -9.34 0.51
N LEU A 88 -7.02 -8.61 -0.56
CA LEU A 88 -7.09 -9.11 -1.92
C LEU A 88 -5.79 -9.83 -2.28
N LYS A 89 -5.90 -11.12 -2.61
CA LYS A 89 -4.78 -11.92 -3.14
C LYS A 89 -4.70 -11.75 -4.66
N LEU A 90 -3.57 -11.25 -5.14
CA LEU A 90 -3.29 -11.12 -6.56
C LEU A 90 -2.66 -12.40 -7.10
N SER A 91 -2.85 -12.69 -8.39
CA SER A 91 -2.25 -13.86 -9.06
C SER A 91 -0.72 -13.88 -9.00
N THR A 92 -0.09 -12.73 -8.77
CA THR A 92 1.37 -12.60 -8.56
C THR A 92 1.85 -13.08 -7.20
N GLY A 93 0.95 -13.56 -6.33
CA GLY A 93 1.26 -13.95 -4.95
C GLY A 93 1.39 -12.78 -3.98
N ARG A 94 1.30 -11.53 -4.47
CA ARG A 94 1.22 -10.33 -3.64
C ARG A 94 -0.18 -10.15 -3.08
N GLU A 95 -0.26 -9.57 -1.90
CA GLU A 95 -1.50 -9.24 -1.22
C GLU A 95 -1.67 -7.72 -1.16
N LEU A 96 -2.89 -7.26 -1.38
CA LEU A 96 -3.26 -5.85 -1.29
C LEU A 96 -4.34 -5.70 -0.21
N LEU A 97 -4.08 -4.84 0.75
CA LEU A 97 -5.07 -4.46 1.75
C LEU A 97 -5.90 -3.30 1.20
N LEU A 98 -7.19 -3.54 0.99
CA LEU A 98 -8.17 -2.54 0.58
C LEU A 98 -8.94 -2.07 1.79
N SER A 99 -9.19 -0.77 1.90
CA SER A 99 -10.02 -0.17 2.96
C SER A 99 -11.40 0.19 2.41
N ASP A 100 -12.39 0.34 3.30
CA ASP A 100 -13.76 0.72 2.97
C ASP A 100 -14.44 -0.17 1.91
N VAL A 101 -14.16 -1.47 1.94
CA VAL A 101 -14.74 -2.45 1.03
C VAL A 101 -16.14 -2.83 1.50
N GLN A 102 -17.11 -2.73 0.58
CA GLN A 102 -18.51 -3.05 0.86
C GLN A 102 -18.82 -4.51 0.56
N TYR A 103 -19.49 -5.17 1.50
CA TYR A 103 -19.92 -6.55 1.37
C TYR A 103 -21.34 -6.63 0.81
N ALA A 104 -21.46 -7.25 -0.37
CA ALA A 104 -22.70 -7.43 -1.10
C ALA A 104 -22.76 -8.89 -1.60
N PRO A 105 -23.58 -9.76 -0.99
CA PRO A 105 -23.53 -11.21 -1.24
C PRO A 105 -24.06 -11.65 -2.61
N SER A 106 -24.82 -10.81 -3.31
CA SER A 106 -25.46 -11.18 -4.59
C SER A 106 -24.83 -10.53 -5.82
N ILE A 107 -23.78 -9.71 -5.68
CA ILE A 107 -23.05 -9.09 -6.81
C ILE A 107 -22.12 -10.06 -7.51
#